data_AF-A0A3D9C064-F1
#
_entry.id   AF-A0A3D9C064-F1
#
_cell.length_a   1.000
_cell.length_b   1.000
_cell.length_c   1.000
_cell.angle_alpha   90.00
_cell.angle_beta   90.00
_cell.angle_gamma   90.00
#
_symmetry.space_group_name_H-M   'P 1'
#
loop_
_entity.id
_entity.type
_entity.pdbx_description
1 polymer ?
#
loop_
_entity_poly.entity_id
_entity_poly.type
_entity_poly.pdbx_seq_one_letter_code
_entity_poly.pdbx_strand_id
1 'polypeptide(L)'
;MSVTERPQRPSPARRAFYAVPVIGWIARDLAEGGSDNIYYLLVAVLSLWAIAVMTWGLPALTLTAVALVPAIMATLVLLTIGR
;
A
#
# COMPACT_ATOMS: atom_id res chain seq x y z
N MET A 1 13.65 -29.28 -27.43
CA MET A 1 13.43 -28.52 -26.19
C MET A 1 13.88 -27.09 -26.46
N SER A 2 12.95 -26.14 -26.44
CA SER A 2 13.02 -24.82 -27.08
C SER A 2 13.93 -23.81 -26.37
N VAL A 3 14.89 -23.23 -27.11
CA VAL A 3 15.87 -22.20 -26.72
C VAL A 3 15.25 -20.79 -26.67
N THR A 4 14.00 -20.64 -26.19
CA THR A 4 13.25 -19.37 -26.26
C THR A 4 12.80 -18.81 -24.92
N GLU A 5 13.44 -19.19 -23.81
CA GLU A 5 13.22 -18.52 -22.53
C GLU A 5 14.10 -17.25 -22.48
N ARG A 6 13.65 -16.19 -23.15
CA ARG A 6 14.24 -14.86 -22.95
C ARG A 6 14.03 -14.51 -21.47
N PRO A 7 15.06 -14.11 -20.71
CA PRO A 7 14.84 -13.59 -19.37
C PRO A 7 13.84 -12.45 -19.52
N GLN A 8 12.64 -12.59 -18.93
CA GLN A 8 11.66 -11.52 -18.90
C GLN A 8 12.29 -10.34 -18.16
N ARG A 9 12.92 -9.41 -18.90
CA ARG A 9 13.43 -8.17 -18.32
C ARG A 9 12.24 -7.46 -17.68
N PRO A 10 12.29 -7.14 -16.37
CA PRO A 10 11.23 -6.38 -15.74
C PRO A 10 11.04 -5.08 -16.54
N SER A 11 9.77 -4.72 -16.79
CA SER A 11 9.44 -3.55 -17.58
C SER A 11 10.15 -2.30 -17.00
N PRO A 12 10.63 -1.38 -17.85
CA PRO A 12 11.31 -0.17 -17.37
C PRO A 12 10.44 0.64 -16.41
N ALA A 13 9.12 0.55 -16.54
CA ALA A 13 8.14 1.11 -15.60
C ALA A 13 8.28 0.50 -14.19
N ARG A 14 8.34 -0.84 -14.05
CA ARG A 14 8.55 -1.50 -12.74
C ARG A 14 9.84 -1.04 -12.08
N ARG A 15 10.91 -0.89 -12.85
CA ARG A 15 12.21 -0.43 -12.34
C ARG A 15 12.16 1.02 -11.84
N ALA A 16 11.38 1.89 -12.50
CA ALA A 16 11.13 3.26 -12.04
C ALA A 16 10.25 3.30 -10.79
N PHE A 17 9.20 2.47 -10.71
CA PHE A 17 8.35 2.36 -9.52
C PHE A 17 9.11 1.85 -8.29
N TYR A 18 9.99 0.85 -8.44
CA TYR A 18 10.83 0.36 -7.35
C TYR A 18 12.01 1.28 -6.97
N ALA A 19 12.28 2.32 -7.75
CA ALA A 19 13.30 3.32 -7.43
C ALA A 19 12.79 4.41 -6.47
N VAL A 20 11.48 4.46 -6.19
CA VAL A 20 10.91 5.40 -5.21
C VAL A 20 11.32 4.94 -3.81
N PRO A 21 12.13 5.72 -3.07
CA PRO A 21 12.86 5.22 -1.90
C PRO A 21 11.98 4.75 -0.75
N VAL A 22 10.75 5.27 -0.63
CA VAL A 22 9.80 4.87 0.42
C VAL A 22 8.76 3.90 -0.14
N ILE A 23 7.96 4.34 -1.12
CA ILE A 23 6.84 3.54 -1.64
C ILE A 23 7.34 2.38 -2.52
N GLY A 24 8.37 2.61 -3.33
CA GLY A 24 8.93 1.60 -4.23
C GLY A 24 9.66 0.48 -3.47
N TRP A 25 10.33 0.83 -2.37
CA TRP A 25 10.96 -0.16 -1.50
C TRP A 25 9.89 -1.06 -0.83
N ILE A 26 8.85 -0.46 -0.25
CA ILE A 26 7.73 -1.18 0.37
C ILE A 26 7.00 -2.07 -0.65
N ALA A 27 6.72 -1.53 -1.84
CA ALA A 27 6.02 -2.27 -2.89
C ALA A 27 6.84 -3.45 -3.42
N ARG A 28 8.18 -3.32 -3.47
CA ARG A 28 9.07 -4.42 -3.82
C ARG A 28 9.06 -5.48 -2.73
N ASP A 29 9.19 -5.06 -1.49
CA ASP A 29 9.24 -5.94 -0.32
C ASP A 29 7.92 -6.72 -0.15
N LEU A 30 6.77 -6.12 -0.47
CA LEU A 30 5.49 -6.81 -0.44
C LEU A 30 5.27 -7.75 -1.64
N ALA A 31 5.88 -7.47 -2.80
CA ALA A 31 5.73 -8.27 -4.01
C ALA A 31 6.70 -9.46 -4.08
N GLU A 32 7.90 -9.30 -3.52
CA GLU A 32 9.00 -10.27 -3.58
C GLU A 32 9.26 -10.95 -2.21
N GLY A 33 8.75 -10.37 -1.12
CA GLY A 33 8.88 -10.92 0.23
C GLY A 33 7.90 -12.06 0.54
N GLY A 34 8.05 -12.65 1.72
CA GLY A 34 7.15 -13.69 2.22
C GLY A 34 5.73 -13.18 2.48
N SER A 35 4.75 -14.08 2.53
CA SER A 35 3.35 -13.74 2.82
C SER A 35 3.18 -12.95 4.12
N ASP A 36 4.08 -13.13 5.08
CA ASP A 36 4.03 -12.47 6.37
C ASP A 36 4.37 -10.97 6.31
N ASN A 37 4.99 -10.52 5.21
CA ASN A 37 5.42 -9.14 5.07
C ASN A 37 4.25 -8.13 5.10
N ILE A 38 3.07 -8.58 4.67
CA ILE A 38 1.86 -7.77 4.75
C ILE A 38 1.50 -7.44 6.20
N TYR A 39 1.70 -8.37 7.15
CA TYR A 39 1.38 -8.15 8.54
C TYR A 39 2.37 -7.16 9.17
N TYR A 40 3.67 -7.25 8.83
CA TYR A 40 4.66 -6.27 9.28
C TYR A 40 4.34 -4.86 8.76
N LEU A 41 3.94 -4.73 7.49
CA LEU A 41 3.48 -3.46 6.93
C LEU A 41 2.27 -2.90 7.70
N LEU A 42 1.24 -3.71 7.95
CA LEU A 42 0.05 -3.28 8.67
C LEU A 42 0.38 -2.81 10.09
N VAL A 43 1.23 -3.55 10.81
CA VAL A 43 1.70 -3.17 12.15
C VAL A 43 2.50 -1.88 12.10
N ALA A 44 3.36 -1.69 11.10
CA ALA A 44 4.15 -0.46 10.95
C ALA A 44 3.25 0.77 10.69
N VAL A 45 2.27 0.65 9.79
CA VAL A 45 1.30 1.72 9.51
C VAL A 45 0.47 2.04 10.74
N LEU A 46 -0.02 1.02 11.45
CA LEU A 46 -0.78 1.21 12.69
C LEU A 46 0.06 1.90 13.76
N SER A 47 1.33 1.52 13.88
CA SER A 47 2.27 2.12 14.85
C SER A 47 2.56 3.58 14.52
N LEU A 48 2.78 3.92 13.23
CA LEU A 48 2.94 5.30 12.77
C LEU A 48 1.69 6.13 13.06
N TRP A 49 0.50 5.56 12.86
CA TRP A 49 -0.74 6.22 13.20
C TRP A 49 -0.89 6.45 14.70
N ALA A 50 -0.55 5.45 15.54
CA ALA A 50 -0.54 5.59 16.99
C ALA A 50 0.40 6.72 17.44
N ILE A 51 1.61 6.79 16.88
CA ILE A 51 2.55 7.89 17.14
C ILE A 51 1.96 9.24 16.72
N ALA A 52 1.27 9.31 15.57
CA ALA A 52 0.60 10.53 15.12
C ALA A 52 -0.50 10.96 16.11
N VAL A 53 -1.29 10.02 16.62
CA VAL A 53 -2.32 10.28 17.64
C VAL A 53 -1.69 10.71 18.96
N MET A 54 -0.58 10.12 19.39
CA MET A 54 0.12 10.55 20.61
C MET A 54 0.75 11.94 20.47
N THR A 55 1.20 12.30 19.27
CA THR A 55 1.87 13.59 19.00
C THR A 55 0.86 14.73 18.82
N TRP A 56 -0.24 14.48 18.11
CA TRP A 56 -1.19 15.51 17.69
C TRP A 56 -2.58 15.37 18.29
N GLY A 57 -2.92 14.23 18.91
CA GLY A 57 -4.22 13.97 19.53
C GLY A 57 -5.36 13.92 18.53
N LEU A 58 -6.42 14.67 18.82
CA LEU A 58 -7.66 14.72 18.04
C LEU A 58 -7.45 15.08 16.55
N PRO A 59 -6.60 16.06 16.17
CA PRO A 59 -6.23 16.32 14.78
C PRO A 59 -5.88 15.07 13.96
N ALA A 60 -5.02 14.18 14.47
CA ALA A 60 -4.63 12.97 13.75
C ALA A 60 -5.83 12.05 13.48
N LEU A 61 -6.73 11.92 14.45
CA LEU A 61 -7.96 11.13 14.32
C LEU A 61 -8.92 11.77 13.31
N THR A 62 -9.15 13.08 13.41
CA THR A 62 -10.07 13.80 12.51
C THR A 62 -9.60 13.76 11.05
N LEU A 63 -8.31 13.96 10.79
CA LEU A 63 -7.75 13.88 9.44
C LEU A 63 -7.85 12.46 8.87
N THR A 64 -7.61 11.43 9.72
CA THR A 64 -7.78 10.04 9.30
C THR A 64 -9.24 9.74 8.94
N ALA A 65 -10.19 10.21 9.75
CA ALA A 65 -11.62 10.04 9.47
C ALA A 65 -12.02 10.74 8.16
N VAL A 66 -11.58 11.98 7.95
CA VAL A 66 -11.86 12.74 6.71
C VAL A 66 -11.23 12.07 5.49
N ALA A 67 -10.00 11.54 5.61
CA ALA A 67 -9.34 10.81 4.54
C ALA A 67 -10.07 9.51 4.16
N LEU A 68 -10.76 8.87 5.11
CA LEU A 68 -11.57 7.67 4.86
C LEU A 68 -12.93 7.95 4.21
N VAL A 69 -13.44 9.19 4.28
CA VAL A 69 -14.74 9.55 3.67
C VAL A 69 -14.87 9.15 2.20
N PRO A 70 -13.94 9.49 1.28
CA PRO A 70 -14.05 9.07 -0.12
C PRO A 70 -14.03 7.54 -0.28
N ALA A 71 -13.27 6.81 0.55
CA ALA A 71 -13.24 5.35 0.51
C ALA A 71 -14.57 4.74 0.96
N ILE A 72 -15.18 5.27 2.02
CA ILE A 72 -16.51 4.85 2.49
C ILE A 72 -17.56 5.18 1.42
N MET A 73 -17.53 6.38 0.84
CA MET A 73 -18.44 6.78 -0.23
C MET A 73 -18.29 5.88 -1.46
N ALA A 74 -17.07 5.60 -1.90
CA ALA A 74 -16.81 4.66 -3.00
C ALA A 74 -17.33 3.25 -2.68
N THR A 75 -17.14 2.78 -1.44
CA THR A 75 -17.64 1.48 -0.98
C THR A 75 -19.17 1.43 -1.02
N LEU A 76 -19.85 2.46 -0.51
CA LEU A 76 -21.31 2.55 -0.54
C LEU A 76 -21.85 2.61 -1.97
N VAL A 77 -21.21 3.38 -2.85
CA VAL A 77 -21.57 3.42 -4.27
C VAL A 77 -21.38 2.07 -4.93
N LEU A 78 -20.26 1.38 -4.66
CA LEU A 78 -19.97 0.06 -5.22
C LEU A 78 -21.01 -0.97 -4.77
N LEU A 79 -21.36 -0.97 -3.48
CA LEU A 79 -22.41 -1.81 -2.91
C LEU A 79 -23.78 -1.50 -3.52
N THR A 80 -24.10 -0.22 -3.74
CA THR A 80 -25.38 0.20 -4.33
C THR A 80 -25.49 -0.23 -5.81
N ILE A 81 -24.37 -0.25 -6.53
CA ILE A 81 -24.32 -0.70 -7.93
C ILE A 81 -24.43 -2.24 -8.02
N GLY A 82 -24.25 -2.97 -6.92
CA GLY A 82 -24.39 -4.43 -6.87
C GLY A 82 -23.24 -5.18 -7.54
N ARG A 83 -22.03 -4.61 -7.48
CA ARG A 83 -20.78 -5.22 -7.95
C ARG A 83 -20.03 -5.87 -6.79
#